data_AF-A0A1Q8QRJ8-F1
#
_entry.id   AF-A0A1Q8QRJ8-F1
#
_cell.length_a   1.000
_cell.length_b   1.000
_cell.length_c   1.000
_cell.angle_alpha   90.00
_cell.angle_beta   90.00
_cell.angle_gamma   90.00
#
_symmetry.space_group_name_H-M   'P 1'
#
loop_
_entity.id
_entity.type
_entity.pdbx_description
1 polymer ?
#
loop_
_entity_poly.entity_id
_entity_poly.type
_entity_poly.pdbx_seq_one_letter_code
_entity_poly.pdbx_strand_id
1 'polypeptide(L)' 'MYKIIAVEDGLGNVTQALHNAGFKTTPLEGESLQNVRAVVVKGNGTDILAPEWPVKMPIINAAGRSADEIVDVLRDRLS' A
#
# COMPACT_ATOMS: atom_id res chain seq x y z
N MET A 1 12.24 12.73 -2.52
CA MET A 1 10.89 12.42 -3.04
C MET A 1 10.17 11.57 -2.01
N TYR A 2 9.03 12.01 -1.48
CA TYR A 2 8.25 11.20 -0.55
C TYR A 2 7.55 10.07 -1.31
N LYS A 3 7.67 8.84 -0.81
CA LYS A 3 6.99 7.66 -1.37
C LYS A 3 5.62 7.57 -0.68
N ILE A 4 4.54 7.88 -1.41
CA ILE A 4 3.16 7.78 -0.91
C ILE A 4 2.67 6.37 -1.20
N ILE A 5 2.15 5.69 -0.18
CA ILE A 5 1.64 4.32 -0.26
C ILE A 5 0.14 4.38 -0.01
N ALA A 6 -0.67 3.90 -0.94
CA ALA A 6 -2.11 3.80 -0.70
C ALA A 6 -2.39 2.56 0.15
N VAL A 7 -3.24 2.70 1.16
CA VAL A 7 -3.56 1.62 2.09
C VAL A 7 -5.07 1.49 2.18
N GLU A 8 -5.56 0.26 2.00
CA GLU A 8 -6.97 -0.08 2.16
C GLU A 8 -7.45 0.20 3.59
N ASP A 9 -8.70 0.64 3.73
CA ASP A 9 -9.31 0.87 5.04
C ASP A 9 -9.26 -0.40 5.90
N GLY A 10 -9.06 -0.26 7.21
CA GLY A 10 -8.91 -1.39 8.13
C GLY A 10 -7.51 -2.00 8.22
N LEU A 11 -6.50 -1.43 7.55
CA LEU A 11 -5.08 -1.74 7.73
C LEU A 11 -4.34 -0.70 8.59
N GLY A 12 -4.98 -0.22 9.66
CA GLY A 12 -4.39 0.81 10.53
C GLY A 12 -3.02 0.42 11.13
N ASN A 13 -2.82 -0.86 11.42
CA ASN A 13 -1.54 -1.43 11.84
C ASN A 13 -0.43 -1.25 10.79
N VAL A 14 -0.76 -1.44 9.51
CA VAL A 14 0.18 -1.27 8.39
C VAL A 14 0.48 0.21 8.16
N THR A 15 -0.55 1.06 8.18
CA THR A 15 -0.39 2.52 8.09
C THR A 15 0.58 3.04 9.14
N GLN A 16 0.44 2.59 10.39
CA GLN A 16 1.33 3.00 11.47
C GLN A 16 2.76 2.52 11.26
N ALA A 17 2.97 1.27 10.82
CA ALA A 17 4.31 0.75 10.53
C ALA A 17 4.98 1.49 9.36
N LEU A 18 4.23 1.80 8.31
CA LEU A 18 4.70 2.58 7.17
C LEU A 18 5.13 3.99 7.58
N HIS A 19 4.32 4.67 8.40
CA HIS A 19 4.67 5.96 8.97
C HIS A 19 5.95 5.88 9.83
N ASN A 20 6.08 4.84 10.65
CA ASN A 20 7.27 4.63 11.48
C ASN A 20 8.54 4.39 10.64
N ALA A 21 8.38 3.75 9.48
CA ALA A 21 9.46 3.53 8.52
C ALA A 21 9.75 4.74 7.62
N GLY A 22 9.06 5.87 7.81
CA GLY A 22 9.27 7.12 7.08
C GLY A 22 8.50 7.23 5.74
N PHE A 23 7.55 6.33 5.50
CA PHE A 23 6.64 6.41 4.36
C PHE A 23 5.44 7.29 4.67
N LYS A 24 4.86 7.89 3.64
CA LYS A 24 3.54 8.54 3.75
C LYS A 24 2.48 7.57 3.30
N THR A 25 1.38 7.47 4.04
CA THR A 25 0.24 6.66 3.61
C THR A 25 -0.96 7.53 3.28
N THR A 26 -1.75 7.10 2.31
CA THR A 26 -3.05 7.69 2.00
C THR A 26 -4.12 6.60 1.97
N PRO A 27 -5.37 6.88 2.39
CA PRO A 27 -6.48 5.96 2.17
C PRO A 27 -6.66 5.64 0.68
N LEU A 28 -6.93 4.37 0.40
CA LEU A 28 -7.23 3.91 -0.96
C LEU A 28 -8.58 4.44 -1.47
N GLU A 29 -9.57 4.58 -0.58
CA GLU A 29 -10.89 5.12 -0.91
C GLU A 29 -10.85 6.66 -0.93
N GLY A 30 -11.05 7.24 -2.11
CA GLY A 30 -11.33 8.68 -2.26
C GLY A 30 -10.18 9.56 -2.77
N GLU A 31 -8.95 9.04 -2.96
CA GLU A 31 -7.84 9.80 -3.54
C GLU A 31 -7.42 9.31 -4.94
N SER A 32 -6.99 10.26 -5.77
CA SER A 32 -6.37 9.96 -7.06
C SER A 32 -4.99 9.33 -6.85
N LEU A 33 -4.81 8.07 -7.28
CA LEU A 33 -3.56 7.31 -7.19
C LEU A 33 -2.38 7.88 -8.00
N GLN A 34 -2.47 9.10 -8.52
CA GLN A 34 -1.51 9.73 -9.43
C GLN A 34 -0.11 9.90 -8.81
N ASN A 35 -0.01 10.06 -7.48
CA ASN A 35 1.27 10.22 -6.78
C ASN A 35 1.63 9.02 -5.88
N VAL A 36 0.83 7.98 -5.93
CA VAL A 36 1.08 6.78 -5.15
C VAL A 36 2.23 6.02 -5.82
N ARG A 37 3.00 5.27 -5.03
CA ARG A 37 4.09 4.41 -5.50
C ARG A 37 3.77 2.93 -5.38
N ALA A 38 2.90 2.57 -4.45
CA ALA A 38 2.44 1.20 -4.23
C ALA A 38 1.10 1.21 -3.50
N VAL A 39 0.34 0.12 -3.64
CA VAL A 39 -0.92 -0.08 -2.89
C VAL A 39 -0.80 -1.27 -1.96
N VAL A 40 -1.32 -1.16 -0.75
CA VAL A 40 -1.49 -2.27 0.19
C VAL A 40 -2.98 -2.57 0.38
N VAL A 41 -3.35 -3.83 0.18
CA VAL A 41 -4.73 -4.33 0.30
C VAL A 41 -4.82 -5.42 1.36
N LYS A 42 -5.98 -5.59 2.00
CA LYS A 42 -6.17 -6.61 3.06
C LYS A 42 -6.07 -8.03 2.51
N GLY A 43 -6.37 -8.23 1.22
CA GLY A 43 -6.28 -9.54 0.57
C GLY A 43 -7.39 -10.52 0.89
N ASN A 44 -8.52 -10.02 1.37
CA ASN A 44 -9.72 -10.81 1.70
C ASN A 44 -10.54 -11.23 0.46
N GLY A 45 -9.87 -11.49 -0.67
CA GLY A 45 -10.46 -12.21 -1.81
C GLY A 45 -11.38 -11.41 -2.73
N THR A 46 -11.50 -10.10 -2.54
CA THR A 46 -12.12 -9.22 -3.53
C THR A 46 -11.02 -8.52 -4.30
N ASP A 47 -10.88 -8.87 -5.58
CA ASP A 47 -10.14 -8.16 -6.61
C ASP A 47 -10.24 -6.64 -6.47
N ILE A 48 -9.34 -6.04 -5.67
CA ILE A 48 -8.96 -4.63 -5.87
C ILE A 48 -7.82 -4.57 -6.90
N LEU A 49 -7.96 -5.37 -7.96
CA LEU A 49 -7.40 -5.06 -9.26
C LEU A 49 -8.43 -4.16 -9.94
N ALA A 50 -8.63 -2.95 -9.41
CA ALA A 50 -9.45 -1.99 -10.13
C ALA A 50 -8.80 -1.80 -11.50
N PRO A 51 -9.50 -2.06 -12.62
CA PRO A 51 -8.93 -1.98 -13.97
C PRO A 51 -8.43 -0.58 -14.33
N GLU A 52 -8.75 0.42 -13.49
CA GLU A 52 -8.39 1.82 -13.63
C GLU A 52 -7.05 2.19 -12.97
N TRP A 53 -6.39 1.26 -12.28
CA TRP A 53 -5.09 1.53 -11.66
C TRP A 53 -3.97 1.51 -12.69
N PRO A 54 -2.99 2.42 -12.60
CA PRO A 54 -1.86 2.40 -13.50
C PRO A 54 -1.12 1.07 -13.35
N VAL A 55 -1.16 0.25 -14.40
CA VAL A 55 -0.67 -1.14 -14.50
C VAL A 55 0.81 -1.31 -14.09
N LYS A 56 1.55 -0.21 -13.89
CA LYS A 56 2.94 -0.19 -13.44
C LYS A 56 3.12 -0.12 -11.91
N MET A 57 2.05 -0.06 -11.14
CA MET A 57 2.13 0.06 -9.69
C MET A 57 2.10 -1.30 -8.99
N PRO A 58 3.05 -1.59 -8.08
CA PRO A 58 2.99 -2.81 -7.27
C PRO A 58 1.83 -2.76 -6.29
N ILE A 59 1.05 -3.84 -6.25
CA ILE A 59 0.00 -4.10 -5.27
C ILE A 59 0.53 -5.17 -4.29
N ILE A 60 0.44 -4.88 -3.00
CA ILE A 60 0.95 -5.73 -1.91
C ILE A 60 -0.25 -6.23 -1.12
N ASN A 61 -0.30 -7.53 -0.92
CA ASN A 61 -1.32 -8.16 -0.11
C ASN A 61 -0.84 -8.24 1.36
N ALA A 62 -1.63 -7.70 2.28
CA ALA A 62 -1.40 -7.76 3.72
C ALA A 62 -1.94 -9.05 4.38
N ALA A 63 -2.80 -9.82 3.69
CA ALA A 63 -3.31 -11.10 4.18
C ALA A 63 -2.16 -12.04 4.52
N GLY A 64 -2.15 -12.52 5.77
CA GLY A 64 -1.13 -13.45 6.25
C GLY A 64 0.27 -12.85 6.38
N ARG A 65 0.43 -11.53 6.25
CA ARG A 65 1.70 -10.82 6.44
C ARG A 65 1.62 -9.85 7.60
N SER A 66 2.75 -9.65 8.26
CA SER A 66 2.87 -8.63 9.30
C SER A 66 3.09 -7.25 8.68
N ALA A 67 2.70 -6.20 9.40
CA ALA A 67 2.91 -4.82 8.99
C ALA A 67 4.39 -4.51 8.66
N ASP A 68 5.31 -5.09 9.44
CA ASP A 68 6.76 -4.92 9.24
C ASP A 68 7.25 -5.58 7.93
N GLU A 69 6.76 -6.78 7.62
CA GLU A 69 7.11 -7.46 6.36
C GLU A 69 6.59 -6.70 5.14
N ILE A 70 5.42 -6.08 5.25
CA ILE A 70 4.86 -5.24 4.17
C ILE A 70 5.77 -4.04 3.92
N VAL A 71 6.26 -3.39 4.98
CA VAL A 71 7.22 -2.29 4.89
C VAL A 71 8.51 -2.74 4.19
N ASP A 72 9.04 -3.90 4.56
CA ASP A 72 10.29 -4.42 3.98
C ASP A 72 10.14 -4.70 2.48
N VAL A 73 9.05 -5.37 2.09
CA VAL A 73 8.71 -5.62 0.68
C VAL A 73 8.52 -4.31 -0.10
N LEU A 74 7.91 -3.31 0.52
CA LEU A 74 7.75 -1.99 -0.09
C LEU A 74 9.08 -1.25 -0.24
N ARG A 75 10.00 -1.41 0.71
CA ARG A 75 11.35 -0.83 0.61
C ARG A 75 12.12 -1.45 -0.54
N ASP A 76 12.11 -2.77 -0.65
CA ASP A 76 12.76 -3.52 -1.72
C ASP A 76 12.23 -3.12 -3.10
N ARG A 77 10.90 -3.13 -3.29
CA ARG A 77 10.28 -2.78 -4.58
C ARG A 77 10.42 -1.31 -4.99
N LEU A 78 10.65 -0.42 -4.04
CA LEU A 78 10.82 1.01 -4.29
C LEU A 78 12.28 1.44 -4.28
N SER A 79 13.22 0.50 -4.15
CA SER A 79 14.65 0.77 -4.16
C SER A 79 15.20 1.10 -5.55
#